data_AF-A0A812HZ32-F1
#
_entry.id   AF-A0A812HZ32-F1
#
_cell.length_a   1.000
_cell.length_b   1.000
_cell.length_c   1.000
_cell.angle_alpha   90.00
_cell.angle_beta   90.00
_cell.angle_gamma   90.00
#
_symmetry.space_group_name_H-M   'P 1'
#
loop_
_entity.id
_entity.type
_entity.pdbx_description
1 polymer ?
#
loop_
_entity_poly.entity_id
_entity_poly.type
_entity_poly.pdbx_seq_one_letter_code
_entity_poly.pdbx_strand_id
1 'polypeptide(L)'
;MVDQSELAFRMLCRRYGTELCYTPMLHSRMFSTQPKYRKEQFSTCPEDRPLFAQFCGDDPATVLAAAKLLPPNSVDAVDLNCGCPQGIARKGHYGAFLLSEPDVIEGIVRTLDRELSVPSTVKIRLVNANELQDTLNLVSRLEAAGASVLCLHGRTKEMKGQSTGPPNWDAIAAVKRRVGIPLIANGGIHTPPGSFLGFRV
;
A
#
# COMPACT_ATOMS: atom_id res chain seq x y z
N MET A 1 3.49 -7.96 3.33
CA MET A 1 3.08 -8.69 4.54
C MET A 1 4.27 -8.63 5.50
N VAL A 2 4.08 -8.27 6.76
CA VAL A 2 5.22 -8.17 7.71
C VAL A 2 5.63 -9.59 8.12
N ASP A 3 6.93 -9.85 8.19
CA ASP A 3 7.56 -11.16 8.53
C ASP A 3 7.15 -12.31 7.58
N GLN A 4 6.87 -11.98 6.32
CA GLN A 4 6.36 -12.94 5.33
C GLN A 4 6.77 -12.60 3.90
N SER A 5 6.91 -11.31 3.54
CA SER A 5 7.22 -10.89 2.17
C SER A 5 8.65 -10.36 2.02
N GLU A 6 9.61 -10.94 2.75
CA GLU A 6 11.04 -10.69 2.61
C GLU A 6 11.56 -11.24 1.28
N LEU A 7 12.79 -10.88 0.90
CA LEU A 7 13.36 -11.17 -0.42
C LEU A 7 13.24 -12.65 -0.80
N ALA A 8 13.57 -13.58 0.10
CA ALA A 8 13.51 -15.01 -0.18
C ALA A 8 12.11 -15.46 -0.63
N PHE A 9 11.05 -14.98 0.04
CA PHE A 9 9.68 -15.30 -0.33
C PHE A 9 9.28 -14.64 -1.65
N ARG A 10 9.65 -13.38 -1.87
CA ARG A 10 9.38 -12.68 -3.15
C ARG A 10 10.04 -13.41 -4.32
N MET A 11 11.29 -13.84 -4.18
CA MET A 11 11.99 -14.62 -5.21
C MET A 11 11.32 -15.96 -5.48
N LEU A 12 10.80 -16.64 -4.45
CA LEU A 12 10.00 -17.84 -4.63
C LEU A 12 8.74 -17.53 -5.45
N CYS A 13 7.95 -16.51 -5.07
CA CYS A 13 6.74 -16.11 -5.77
C CYS A 13 7.00 -15.76 -7.25
N ARG A 14 8.12 -15.10 -7.55
CA ARG A 14 8.52 -14.78 -8.93
C ARG A 14 8.76 -16.02 -9.79
N ARG A 15 9.32 -17.10 -9.22
CA ARG A 15 9.47 -18.39 -9.93
C ARG A 15 8.12 -19.01 -10.35
N TYR A 16 7.03 -18.61 -9.68
CA TYR A 16 5.67 -19.02 -10.00
C TYR A 16 4.88 -17.94 -10.78
N GLY A 17 5.58 -16.98 -11.41
CA GLY A 17 4.96 -16.01 -12.31
C GLY A 17 4.39 -14.76 -11.65
N THR A 18 4.81 -14.43 -10.41
CA THR A 18 4.42 -13.15 -9.79
C THR A 18 5.09 -11.98 -10.52
N GLU A 19 4.27 -11.08 -11.07
CA GLU A 19 4.72 -9.97 -11.90
C GLU A 19 5.11 -8.72 -11.09
N LEU A 20 4.55 -8.54 -9.89
CA LEU A 20 4.83 -7.41 -9.01
C LEU A 20 4.92 -7.89 -7.55
N CYS A 21 5.91 -7.40 -6.82
CA CYS A 21 6.00 -7.65 -5.39
C CYS A 21 6.08 -6.35 -4.58
N TYR A 22 5.76 -6.47 -3.28
CA TYR A 22 5.91 -5.42 -2.29
C TYR A 22 6.90 -5.88 -1.22
N THR A 23 7.69 -4.94 -0.68
CA THR A 23 8.45 -5.20 0.56
C THR A 23 7.50 -5.50 1.73
N PRO A 24 8.00 -6.00 2.87
CA PRO A 24 7.32 -5.81 4.15
C PRO A 24 7.01 -4.32 4.38
N MET A 25 6.05 -4.02 5.26
CA MET A 25 5.76 -2.64 5.64
C MET A 25 6.91 -2.08 6.47
N LEU A 26 7.58 -1.05 5.95
CA LEU A 26 8.75 -0.40 6.55
C LEU A 26 8.31 0.82 7.37
N HIS A 27 8.73 0.90 8.64
CA HIS A 27 8.39 2.04 9.48
C HIS A 27 9.29 3.25 9.15
N SER A 28 8.72 4.34 8.60
CA SER A 28 9.51 5.45 8.04
C SER A 28 10.46 6.10 9.03
N ARG A 29 10.01 6.39 10.26
CA ARG A 29 10.87 6.96 11.31
C ARG A 29 12.05 6.04 11.67
N MET A 30 11.82 4.73 11.80
CA MET A 30 12.88 3.77 12.11
C MET A 30 13.83 3.63 10.92
N PHE A 31 13.30 3.57 9.70
CA PHE A 31 14.08 3.44 8.48
C PHE A 31 15.01 4.63 8.23
N SER A 32 14.53 5.84 8.54
CA SER A 32 15.31 7.08 8.39
C SER A 32 16.38 7.24 9.47
N THR A 33 16.07 6.92 10.72
CA THR A 33 16.95 7.22 11.87
C THR A 33 17.82 6.05 12.33
N GLN A 34 17.48 4.80 12.00
CA GLN A 34 18.16 3.61 12.51
C GLN A 34 18.77 2.77 11.37
N PRO A 35 20.07 2.93 11.08
CA PRO A 35 20.75 2.16 10.03
C PRO A 35 20.63 0.64 10.21
N LYS A 36 20.62 0.16 11.46
CA LYS A 36 20.43 -1.26 11.79
C LYS A 36 19.06 -1.76 11.32
N TYR A 37 17.98 -1.07 11.67
CA TYR A 37 16.62 -1.39 11.22
C TYR A 37 16.55 -1.40 9.69
N ARG A 38 17.09 -0.37 9.04
CA ARG A 38 17.12 -0.27 7.57
C ARG A 38 17.81 -1.47 6.92
N LYS A 39 18.98 -1.87 7.44
CA LYS A 39 19.75 -3.02 6.94
C LYS A 39 19.03 -4.36 7.15
N GLU A 40 18.32 -4.52 8.26
CA GLU A 40 17.62 -5.77 8.61
C GLU A 40 16.30 -5.92 7.85
N GLN A 41 15.58 -4.82 7.62
CA GLN A 41 14.20 -4.87 7.11
C GLN A 41 14.10 -4.70 5.59
N PHE A 42 15.10 -4.08 4.95
CA PHE A 42 15.13 -3.91 3.51
C PHE A 42 16.25 -4.71 2.85
N SER A 43 15.85 -5.59 1.95
CA SER A 43 16.73 -6.38 1.10
C SER A 43 16.07 -6.53 -0.28
N THR A 44 16.87 -6.56 -1.34
CA THR A 44 16.44 -6.79 -2.73
C THR A 44 17.61 -7.31 -3.57
N CYS A 45 17.36 -7.73 -4.80
CA CYS A 45 18.35 -8.11 -5.80
C CYS A 45 17.88 -7.67 -7.21
N PRO A 46 18.74 -7.68 -8.24
CA PRO A 46 18.37 -7.22 -9.59
C PRO A 46 17.14 -7.91 -10.19
N GLU A 47 16.94 -9.19 -9.88
CA GLU A 47 15.81 -10.00 -10.34
C GLU A 47 14.51 -9.75 -9.54
N ASP A 48 14.59 -9.05 -8.41
CA ASP A 48 13.43 -8.70 -7.59
C ASP A 48 12.73 -7.43 -8.10
N ARG A 49 12.51 -7.34 -9.41
CA ARG A 49 11.85 -6.19 -10.05
C ARG A 49 10.72 -6.67 -10.98
N PRO A 50 9.59 -5.95 -11.07
CA PRO A 50 9.30 -4.68 -10.38
C PRO A 50 8.96 -4.85 -8.89
N LEU A 51 9.40 -3.90 -8.06
CA LEU A 51 9.23 -3.92 -6.59
C LEU A 51 8.75 -2.59 -6.04
N PHE A 52 7.71 -2.62 -5.23
CA PHE A 52 7.23 -1.45 -4.48
C PHE A 52 7.74 -1.50 -3.04
N ALA A 53 8.45 -0.46 -2.60
CA ALA A 53 8.84 -0.32 -1.19
C ALA A 53 7.70 0.34 -0.41
N GLN A 54 7.07 -0.43 0.48
CA GLN A 54 5.93 0.04 1.25
C GLN A 54 6.36 0.62 2.59
N PHE A 55 6.07 1.90 2.81
CA PHE A 55 6.32 2.61 4.06
C PHE A 55 5.03 2.84 4.85
N CYS A 56 5.16 2.96 6.17
CA CYS A 56 4.13 3.56 7.02
C CYS A 56 4.68 4.79 7.74
N GLY A 57 3.80 5.75 8.00
CA GLY A 57 4.09 7.02 8.68
C GLY A 57 2.96 8.02 8.47
N ASP A 58 3.03 9.11 9.21
CA ASP A 58 2.06 10.22 9.30
C ASP A 58 2.66 11.58 8.94
N ASP A 59 3.99 11.68 8.88
CA ASP A 59 4.68 12.94 8.57
C ASP A 59 5.33 12.90 7.16
N PRO A 60 4.96 13.80 6.24
CA PRO A 60 5.49 13.83 4.87
C PRO A 60 7.02 13.90 4.81
N ALA A 61 7.65 14.70 5.68
CA ALA A 61 9.11 14.85 5.70
C ALA A 61 9.80 13.56 6.14
N THR A 62 9.26 12.87 7.14
CA THR A 62 9.79 11.60 7.66
C THR A 62 9.65 10.48 6.61
N VAL A 63 8.50 10.37 5.94
CA VAL A 63 8.30 9.36 4.89
C VAL A 63 9.24 9.63 3.70
N LEU A 64 9.37 10.89 3.28
CA LEU A 64 10.30 11.26 2.21
C LEU A 64 11.76 10.97 2.58
N ALA A 65 12.18 11.31 3.80
CA ALA A 65 13.53 11.04 4.27
C ALA A 65 13.84 9.54 4.27
N ALA A 66 12.87 8.70 4.65
CA ALA A 66 13.01 7.25 4.57
C ALA A 66 13.10 6.76 3.12
N ALA A 67 12.24 7.25 2.23
CA ALA A 67 12.25 6.89 0.82
C ALA A 67 13.55 7.26 0.11
N LYS A 68 14.12 8.44 0.39
CA LYS A 68 15.41 8.90 -0.17
C LYS A 68 16.62 8.07 0.27
N LEU A 69 16.46 7.18 1.26
CA LEU A 69 17.51 6.26 1.72
C LEU A 69 17.47 4.89 1.04
N LEU A 70 16.49 4.64 0.17
CA LEU A 70 16.50 3.44 -0.69
C LEU A 70 17.69 3.52 -1.65
N PRO A 71 18.40 2.40 -1.90
CA PRO A 71 19.47 2.40 -2.88
C PRO A 71 18.95 2.80 -4.28
N PRO A 72 19.76 3.51 -5.07
CA PRO A 72 19.37 3.85 -6.44
C PRO A 72 18.98 2.61 -7.24
N ASN A 73 17.91 2.72 -8.05
CA ASN A 73 17.41 1.63 -8.89
C ASN A 73 17.08 0.32 -8.13
N SER A 74 16.81 0.39 -6.81
CA SER A 74 16.44 -0.79 -6.02
C SER A 74 14.95 -1.11 -6.04
N VAL A 75 14.11 -0.14 -6.41
CA VAL A 75 12.66 -0.24 -6.44
C VAL A 75 12.10 0.44 -7.69
N ASP A 76 10.81 0.22 -7.95
CA ASP A 76 10.06 0.77 -9.07
C ASP A 76 8.99 1.76 -8.61
N ALA A 77 8.60 1.72 -7.33
CA ALA A 77 7.73 2.71 -6.71
C ALA A 77 7.93 2.77 -5.18
N VAL A 78 7.48 3.87 -4.59
CA VAL A 78 7.34 4.04 -3.14
C VAL A 78 5.86 4.02 -2.78
N ASP A 79 5.45 3.03 -1.98
CA ASP A 79 4.06 2.81 -1.58
C ASP A 79 3.80 3.31 -0.16
N LEU A 80 2.69 4.03 0.04
CA LEU A 80 2.22 4.42 1.37
C LEU A 80 1.16 3.44 1.89
N ASN A 81 1.43 2.84 3.05
CA ASN A 81 0.48 1.99 3.75
C ASN A 81 -0.54 2.84 4.54
N CYS A 82 -1.77 2.88 4.05
CA CYS A 82 -2.95 3.38 4.75
C CYS A 82 -3.96 2.25 5.03
N GLY A 83 -3.47 1.01 5.17
CA GLY A 83 -4.31 -0.20 5.21
C GLY A 83 -4.11 -1.11 6.41
N CYS A 84 -3.05 -0.93 7.22
CA CYS A 84 -2.78 -1.76 8.38
C CYS A 84 -3.78 -1.48 9.53
N PRO A 85 -4.60 -2.45 9.96
CA PRO A 85 -5.58 -2.25 11.04
C PRO A 85 -5.07 -2.71 12.42
N GLN A 86 -3.79 -3.04 12.53
CA GLN A 86 -3.21 -3.66 13.71
C GLN A 86 -3.05 -2.65 14.86
N GLY A 87 -3.04 -3.15 16.10
CA GLY A 87 -2.91 -2.30 17.29
C GLY A 87 -1.64 -1.46 17.30
N ILE A 88 -0.54 -1.96 16.73
CA ILE A 88 0.72 -1.21 16.61
C ILE A 88 0.60 -0.01 15.67
N ALA A 89 -0.21 -0.14 14.60
CA ALA A 89 -0.51 0.97 13.69
C ALA A 89 -1.39 2.04 14.36
N ARG A 90 -2.33 1.61 15.22
CA ARG A 90 -3.12 2.54 16.04
C ARG A 90 -2.22 3.33 16.98
N LYS A 91 -1.34 2.65 17.71
CA LYS A 91 -0.44 3.27 18.69
C LYS A 91 0.58 4.20 18.03
N GLY A 92 1.05 3.85 16.84
CA GLY A 92 2.02 4.65 16.08
C GLY A 92 1.41 5.67 15.13
N HIS A 93 0.07 5.82 15.12
CA HIS A 93 -0.66 6.74 14.24
C HIS A 93 -0.33 6.58 12.75
N TYR A 94 -0.44 5.37 12.20
CA TYR A 94 -0.26 5.13 10.77
C TYR A 94 -1.23 4.06 10.25
N GLY A 95 -1.13 3.69 8.96
CA GLY A 95 -1.94 2.61 8.41
C GLY A 95 -3.41 3.02 8.27
N ALA A 96 -4.33 2.10 8.56
CA ALA A 96 -5.76 2.35 8.37
C ALA A 96 -6.35 3.41 9.32
N PHE A 97 -5.57 3.86 10.31
CA PHE A 97 -5.98 4.91 11.24
C PHE A 97 -5.88 6.31 10.62
N LEU A 98 -5.12 6.47 9.52
CA LEU A 98 -5.06 7.72 8.75
C LEU A 98 -6.26 7.90 7.81
N LEU A 99 -7.12 6.88 7.61
CA LEU A 99 -8.25 6.97 6.67
C LEU A 99 -9.27 8.06 7.04
N SER A 100 -9.32 8.45 8.32
CA SER A 100 -10.12 9.58 8.81
C SER A 100 -9.41 10.93 8.72
N GLU A 101 -8.16 10.96 8.25
CA GLU A 101 -7.29 12.13 8.16
C GLU A 101 -6.76 12.29 6.73
N PRO A 102 -7.65 12.51 5.75
CA PRO A 102 -7.29 12.53 4.34
C PRO A 102 -6.24 13.60 4.00
N ASP A 103 -6.22 14.73 4.73
CA ASP A 103 -5.22 15.79 4.55
C ASP A 103 -3.79 15.31 4.83
N VAL A 104 -3.62 14.41 5.81
CA VAL A 104 -2.32 13.82 6.15
C VAL A 104 -1.84 12.93 5.01
N ILE A 105 -2.70 12.02 4.54
CA ILE A 105 -2.36 11.11 3.44
C ILE A 105 -2.03 11.90 2.17
N GLU A 106 -2.84 12.91 1.85
CA GLU A 106 -2.64 13.79 0.70
C GLU A 106 -1.29 14.53 0.77
N GLY A 107 -0.96 15.08 1.94
CA GLY A 107 0.31 15.78 2.15
C GLY A 107 1.52 14.87 1.94
N ILE A 108 1.43 13.61 2.36
CA ILE A 108 2.50 12.62 2.13
C ILE A 108 2.61 12.32 0.63
N VAL A 109 1.50 11.93 -0.02
CA VAL A 109 1.50 11.57 -1.46
C VAL A 109 2.03 12.71 -2.32
N ARG A 110 1.54 13.94 -2.10
CA ARG A 110 1.97 15.14 -2.83
C ARG A 110 3.45 15.43 -2.64
N THR A 111 3.98 15.17 -1.44
CA THR A 111 5.41 15.33 -1.16
C THR A 111 6.25 14.27 -1.88
N LEU A 112 5.79 13.01 -1.90
CA LEU A 112 6.51 11.93 -2.57
C LEU A 112 6.52 12.11 -4.09
N ASP A 113 5.37 12.44 -4.69
CA ASP A 113 5.21 12.69 -6.12
C ASP A 113 6.15 13.80 -6.63
N ARG A 114 6.26 14.90 -5.86
CA ARG A 114 7.13 16.03 -6.23
C ARG A 114 8.62 15.73 -6.12
N GLU A 115 9.02 14.91 -5.14
CA GLU A 115 10.40 14.85 -4.66
C GLU A 115 11.15 13.56 -5.03
N LEU A 116 10.43 12.51 -5.46
CA LEU A 116 11.01 11.23 -5.86
C LEU A 116 11.06 11.11 -7.39
N SER A 117 12.08 10.39 -7.87
CA SER A 117 12.20 10.04 -9.29
C SER A 117 11.39 8.80 -9.69
N VAL A 118 10.88 8.05 -8.69
CA VAL A 118 9.99 6.89 -8.88
C VAL A 118 8.58 7.26 -8.46
N PRO A 119 7.54 6.67 -9.10
CA PRO A 119 6.15 6.95 -8.77
C PRO A 119 5.82 6.66 -7.30
N SER A 120 4.88 7.43 -6.76
CA SER A 120 4.27 7.15 -5.47
C SER A 120 2.98 6.34 -5.65
N THR A 121 2.73 5.36 -4.77
CA THR A 121 1.52 4.55 -4.79
C THR A 121 0.89 4.51 -3.40
N VAL A 122 -0.40 4.16 -3.30
CA VAL A 122 -1.07 4.11 -2.00
C VAL A 122 -1.88 2.83 -1.87
N LYS A 123 -1.70 2.13 -0.75
CA LYS A 123 -2.54 1.01 -0.35
C LYS A 123 -3.52 1.40 0.75
N ILE A 124 -4.81 1.36 0.45
CA ILE A 124 -5.89 1.70 1.38
C ILE A 124 -6.80 0.50 1.73
N ARG A 125 -7.67 0.71 2.70
CA ARG A 125 -8.88 -0.07 2.97
C ARG A 125 -10.12 0.78 2.64
N LEU A 126 -11.30 0.18 2.68
CA LEU A 126 -12.53 0.97 2.72
C LEU A 126 -12.53 1.87 3.96
N VAL A 127 -12.90 3.15 3.77
CA VAL A 127 -12.94 4.14 4.85
C VAL A 127 -14.03 3.77 5.86
N ASN A 128 -15.25 3.55 5.36
CA ASN A 128 -16.43 3.20 6.15
C ASN A 128 -17.22 2.07 5.47
N ALA A 129 -17.91 1.24 6.26
CA ALA A 129 -18.68 0.11 5.73
C ALA A 129 -19.98 0.54 5.02
N ASN A 130 -20.61 1.60 5.55
CA ASN A 130 -21.94 2.05 5.12
C ASN A 130 -21.90 3.32 4.25
N GLU A 131 -20.71 3.88 4.02
CA GLU A 131 -20.53 5.15 3.32
C GLU A 131 -19.41 5.02 2.29
N LEU A 132 -19.77 4.49 1.11
CA LEU A 132 -18.85 4.33 0.00
C LEU A 132 -18.29 5.68 -0.48
N GLN A 133 -19.07 6.75 -0.34
CA GLN A 133 -18.70 8.08 -0.81
C GLN A 133 -17.42 8.59 -0.15
N ASP A 134 -17.17 8.26 1.11
CA ASP A 134 -15.91 8.62 1.79
C ASP A 134 -14.69 8.00 1.11
N THR A 135 -14.82 6.73 0.71
CA THR A 135 -13.75 6.04 -0.02
C THR A 135 -13.57 6.67 -1.40
N LEU A 136 -14.65 7.00 -2.10
CA LEU A 136 -14.60 7.65 -3.42
C LEU A 136 -13.98 9.06 -3.35
N ASN A 137 -14.30 9.82 -2.32
CA ASN A 137 -13.74 11.14 -2.07
C ASN A 137 -12.23 11.02 -1.78
N LEU A 138 -11.83 10.10 -0.89
CA LEU A 138 -10.42 9.87 -0.57
C LEU A 138 -9.62 9.49 -1.82
N VAL A 139 -10.04 8.49 -2.60
CA VAL A 139 -9.27 8.06 -3.78
C VAL A 139 -9.13 9.16 -4.84
N SER A 140 -10.14 10.02 -4.99
CA SER A 140 -10.06 11.17 -5.90
C SER A 140 -9.00 12.17 -5.45
N ARG A 141 -8.89 12.40 -4.13
CA ARG A 141 -7.87 13.28 -3.55
C ARG A 141 -6.47 12.69 -3.71
N LEU A 142 -6.32 11.38 -3.51
CA LEU A 142 -5.03 10.69 -3.67
C LEU A 142 -4.54 10.73 -5.12
N GLU A 143 -5.42 10.51 -6.09
CA GLU A 143 -5.11 10.67 -7.51
C GLU A 143 -4.69 12.12 -7.83
N ALA A 144 -5.47 13.11 -7.37
CA ALA A 144 -5.14 14.52 -7.55
C ALA A 144 -3.85 14.97 -6.83
N ALA A 145 -3.40 14.21 -5.84
CA ALA A 145 -2.15 14.44 -5.13
C ALA A 145 -0.93 13.83 -5.82
N GLY A 146 -1.11 13.02 -6.86
CA GLY A 146 -0.02 12.38 -7.61
C GLY A 146 0.18 10.89 -7.34
N ALA A 147 -0.76 10.21 -6.67
CA ALA A 147 -0.69 8.76 -6.59
C ALA A 147 -0.76 8.16 -7.99
N SER A 148 0.23 7.36 -8.37
CA SER A 148 0.33 6.74 -9.71
C SER A 148 -0.39 5.40 -9.79
N VAL A 149 -0.56 4.69 -8.66
CA VAL A 149 -1.31 3.44 -8.54
C VAL A 149 -2.02 3.41 -7.20
N LEU A 150 -3.25 2.89 -7.19
CA LEU A 150 -3.97 2.59 -5.96
C LEU A 150 -4.08 1.09 -5.74
N CYS A 151 -3.91 0.64 -4.50
CA CYS A 151 -4.24 -0.71 -4.07
C CYS A 151 -5.38 -0.64 -3.04
N LEU A 152 -6.50 -1.29 -3.32
CA LEU A 152 -7.66 -1.27 -2.43
C LEU A 152 -7.93 -2.65 -1.86
N HIS A 153 -7.82 -2.77 -0.53
CA HIS A 153 -8.42 -3.90 0.18
C HIS A 153 -9.90 -3.60 0.38
N GLY A 154 -10.78 -4.38 -0.25
CA GLY A 154 -12.25 -4.25 -0.16
C GLY A 154 -12.88 -4.55 1.21
N ARG A 155 -12.18 -4.31 2.31
CA ARG A 155 -12.69 -4.45 3.68
C ARG A 155 -12.35 -3.19 4.47
N THR A 156 -13.15 -2.87 5.49
CA THR A 156 -12.82 -1.78 6.42
C THR A 156 -11.72 -2.19 7.41
N LYS A 157 -11.26 -1.27 8.26
CA LYS A 157 -10.25 -1.57 9.28
C LYS A 157 -10.80 -2.44 10.43
N GLU A 158 -12.09 -2.36 10.71
CA GLU A 158 -12.81 -3.18 11.72
C GLU A 158 -12.87 -4.65 11.30
N MET A 159 -12.96 -4.88 9.99
CA MET A 159 -12.91 -6.20 9.35
C MET A 159 -11.46 -6.74 9.31
N LYS A 160 -10.88 -6.96 10.51
CA LYS A 160 -9.56 -7.57 10.73
C LYS A 160 -9.66 -8.95 11.39
N GLY A 161 -8.81 -9.89 10.98
CA GLY A 161 -8.82 -11.28 11.47
C GLY A 161 -9.43 -12.29 10.49
N GLN A 162 -9.58 -13.53 10.94
CA GLN A 162 -10.01 -14.66 10.11
C GLN A 162 -11.52 -14.65 9.79
N SER A 163 -12.34 -14.06 10.66
CA SER A 163 -13.81 -14.09 10.55
C SER A 163 -14.38 -12.72 10.17
N THR A 164 -14.03 -12.23 8.98
CA THR A 164 -14.33 -10.85 8.56
C THR A 164 -15.26 -10.74 7.35
N GLY A 165 -15.86 -11.86 6.91
CA GLY A 165 -16.71 -11.89 5.72
C GLY A 165 -15.96 -11.65 4.41
N PRO A 166 -16.65 -11.73 3.26
CA PRO A 166 -16.04 -11.47 1.96
C PRO A 166 -15.63 -9.99 1.80
N PRO A 167 -14.62 -9.67 0.98
CA PRO A 167 -14.37 -8.29 0.57
C PRO A 167 -15.54 -7.79 -0.30
N ASN A 168 -15.81 -6.49 -0.22
CA ASN A 168 -16.81 -5.81 -1.03
C ASN A 168 -16.23 -5.50 -2.43
N TRP A 169 -16.51 -6.38 -3.38
CA TRP A 169 -16.07 -6.24 -4.77
C TRP A 169 -16.81 -5.12 -5.52
N ASP A 170 -18.06 -4.83 -5.16
CA ASP A 170 -18.82 -3.73 -5.77
C ASP A 170 -18.19 -2.37 -5.44
N ALA A 171 -17.69 -2.21 -4.21
CA ALA A 171 -16.93 -1.04 -3.81
C ALA A 171 -15.61 -0.92 -4.57
N ILE A 172 -14.90 -2.03 -4.79
CA ILE A 172 -13.68 -2.05 -5.62
C ILE A 172 -14.01 -1.62 -7.06
N ALA A 173 -15.09 -2.16 -7.64
CA ALA A 173 -15.51 -1.80 -9.00
C ALA A 173 -15.94 -0.33 -9.10
N ALA A 174 -16.60 0.21 -8.07
CA ALA A 174 -16.95 1.63 -8.01
C ALA A 174 -15.71 2.53 -7.96
N VAL A 175 -14.71 2.16 -7.15
CA VAL A 175 -13.42 2.87 -7.12
C VAL A 175 -12.71 2.77 -8.47
N LYS A 176 -12.71 1.60 -9.13
CA LYS A 176 -12.12 1.44 -10.46
C LYS A 176 -12.74 2.35 -11.51
N ARG A 177 -14.05 2.58 -11.46
CA ARG A 177 -14.75 3.53 -12.34
C ARG A 177 -14.48 4.99 -12.00
N ARG A 178 -14.09 5.28 -10.75
CA ARG A 178 -13.90 6.64 -10.24
C ARG A 178 -12.54 7.22 -10.61
N VAL A 179 -11.49 6.42 -10.54
CA VAL A 179 -10.10 6.87 -10.75
C VAL A 179 -9.61 6.54 -12.17
N GLY A 180 -8.78 7.41 -12.73
CA GLY A 180 -8.11 7.22 -14.02
C GLY A 180 -6.82 6.39 -13.92
N ILE A 181 -6.18 6.37 -12.75
CA ILE A 181 -4.97 5.57 -12.48
C ILE A 181 -5.25 4.05 -12.33
N PRO A 182 -4.23 3.18 -12.53
CA PRO A 182 -4.35 1.75 -12.26
C PRO A 182 -4.81 1.44 -10.82
N LEU A 183 -5.70 0.45 -10.69
CA LEU A 183 -6.20 -0.06 -9.42
C LEU A 183 -5.83 -1.54 -9.26
N ILE A 184 -5.13 -1.86 -8.18
CA ILE A 184 -4.86 -3.24 -7.74
C ILE A 184 -5.94 -3.63 -6.74
N ALA A 185 -6.80 -4.57 -7.12
CA ALA A 185 -7.82 -5.14 -6.25
C ALA A 185 -7.20 -6.12 -5.23
N ASN A 186 -7.61 -6.05 -3.96
CA ASN A 186 -7.05 -6.87 -2.91
C ASN A 186 -8.10 -7.42 -1.91
N GLY A 187 -7.91 -8.68 -1.52
CA GLY A 187 -8.67 -9.36 -0.47
C GLY A 187 -9.41 -10.60 -0.96
N GLY A 188 -9.41 -11.67 -0.15
CA GLY A 188 -10.25 -12.86 -0.37
C GLY A 188 -9.95 -13.68 -1.64
N ILE A 189 -8.79 -13.49 -2.27
CA ILE A 189 -8.36 -14.27 -3.44
C ILE A 189 -7.63 -15.52 -2.94
N HIS A 190 -8.21 -16.69 -3.20
CA HIS A 190 -7.67 -17.99 -2.81
C HIS A 190 -7.36 -18.90 -3.99
N THR A 191 -7.82 -18.53 -5.18
CA THR A 191 -7.74 -19.32 -6.40
C THR A 191 -7.48 -18.41 -7.61
N PRO A 192 -6.97 -18.95 -8.72
CA PRO A 192 -6.72 -18.16 -9.92
C PRO A 192 -7.98 -17.47 -10.47
N PRO A 193 -7.84 -16.36 -11.22
CA PRO A 193 -8.94 -15.52 -11.69
C PRO A 193 -10.06 -16.27 -12.44
N GLY A 194 -9.72 -17.35 -13.14
CA GLY A 194 -10.69 -18.17 -13.89
C GLY A 194 -11.77 -18.86 -13.04
N SER A 195 -11.65 -18.83 -11.72
CA SER A 195 -12.61 -19.42 -10.77
C SER A 195 -13.40 -18.39 -9.97
N PHE A 196 -13.09 -17.10 -10.10
CA PHE A 196 -13.71 -16.02 -9.33
C PHE A 196 -14.61 -15.16 -10.23
N LEU A 197 -15.92 -15.14 -9.97
CA LEU A 197 -16.87 -14.29 -10.70
C LEU A 197 -16.55 -12.78 -10.61
N GLY A 198 -15.77 -12.36 -9.61
CA GLY A 198 -15.45 -10.95 -9.34
C GLY A 198 -14.35 -10.31 -10.21
N PHE A 199 -13.68 -11.06 -11.08
CA PHE A 199 -12.59 -10.52 -11.94
C PHE A 199 -13.07 -9.88 -13.25
N ARG A 200 -14.38 -9.72 -13.46
CA ARG A 200 -14.93 -9.07 -14.67
C ARG A 200 -14.91 -7.53 -14.61
N VAL A 201 -13.86 -6.93 -14.07
CA VAL A 201 -13.72 -5.46 -13.94
C VAL A 201 -12.44 -4.98 -14.59
#